data_AF-A0A6A0AUN0-F1
#
_entry.id   AF-A0A6A0AUN0-F1
#
_cell.length_a   1.000
_cell.length_b   1.000
_cell.length_c   1.000
_cell.angle_alpha   90.00
_cell.angle_beta   90.00
_cell.angle_gamma   90.00
#
_symmetry.space_group_name_H-M   'P 1'
#
loop_
_entity.id
_entity.type
_entity.pdbx_description
1 polymer ?
#
loop_
_entity_poly.entity_id
_entity_poly.type
_entity_poly.pdbx_seq_one_letter_code
_entity_poly.pdbx_strand_id
1 'polypeptide(L)'
;MLAKPALHQGFKRYQSGLAVLLGDAAHAMVPTLGQGATMATEDSVVLTHHAAPEADLTAALARYEHQRRPRTTALVRRAERTSRLMSVSSPAGLALRDSAIRAMSKVVPALMLRGFDGVTDWYPPVTPQDPRSHGTHVTG
;
A
#
# COMPACT_ATOMS: atom_id res chain seq x y z
N MET A 1 -14.89 -23.67 -11.28
CA MET A 1 -15.59 -22.66 -10.46
C MET A 1 -14.85 -22.53 -9.14
N LEU A 2 -13.68 -21.86 -9.11
CA LEU A 2 -12.95 -21.63 -7.86
C LEU A 2 -13.65 -20.50 -7.09
N ALA A 3 -14.06 -20.78 -5.86
CA ALA A 3 -14.58 -19.81 -4.93
C ALA A 3 -13.59 -18.63 -4.80
N LYS A 4 -14.07 -17.41 -5.05
CA LYS A 4 -13.32 -16.19 -4.75
C LYS A 4 -13.13 -16.16 -3.23
N PRO A 5 -11.90 -16.20 -2.69
CA PRO A 5 -11.73 -15.64 -1.37
C PRO A 5 -11.97 -14.14 -1.56
N ALA A 6 -13.11 -13.66 -1.10
CA ALA A 6 -13.24 -12.25 -0.80
C ALA A 6 -12.22 -11.99 0.31
N LEU A 7 -10.99 -11.64 -0.08
CA LEU A 7 -10.09 -11.00 0.87
C LEU A 7 -10.86 -9.79 1.37
N HIS A 8 -11.12 -9.80 2.68
CA HIS A 8 -11.87 -8.76 3.35
C HIS A 8 -11.36 -7.42 2.86
N GLN A 9 -12.25 -6.55 2.38
CA GLN A 9 -11.88 -5.15 2.25
C GLN A 9 -11.34 -4.73 3.61
N GLY A 10 -10.08 -4.25 3.63
CA GLY A 10 -9.36 -3.95 4.86
C GLY A 10 -10.23 -3.22 5.88
N PHE A 11 -10.01 -3.47 7.17
CA PHE A 11 -10.88 -3.00 8.23
C PHE A 11 -11.18 -1.50 8.09
N LYS A 12 -12.45 -1.11 8.26
CA LYS A 12 -12.86 0.30 8.18
C LYS A 12 -12.18 1.16 9.24
N ARG A 13 -11.72 0.55 10.34
CA ARG A 13 -11.04 1.17 11.47
C ARG A 13 -9.93 0.23 11.93
N TYR A 14 -8.75 0.78 12.25
CA TYR A 14 -7.59 0.02 12.70
C TYR A 14 -7.43 0.08 14.21
N GLN A 15 -7.98 1.09 14.90
CA GLN A 15 -7.87 1.21 16.36
C GLN A 15 -9.18 0.97 17.11
N SER A 16 -9.05 0.48 18.35
CA SER A 16 -10.11 0.42 19.36
C SER A 16 -9.51 0.66 20.73
N GLY A 17 -9.77 1.83 21.33
CA GLY A 17 -9.15 2.22 22.59
C GLY A 17 -7.63 2.30 22.46
N LEU A 18 -6.93 1.48 23.25
CA LEU A 18 -5.46 1.40 23.25
C LEU A 18 -4.91 0.28 22.34
N ALA A 19 -5.77 -0.41 21.60
CA ALA A 19 -5.37 -1.45 20.66
C ALA A 19 -5.38 -0.92 19.23
N VAL A 20 -4.44 -1.40 18.41
CA VAL A 20 -4.34 -1.07 16.98
C VAL A 20 -3.97 -2.30 16.14
N LEU A 21 -4.51 -2.37 14.92
CA LEU A 21 -4.18 -3.37 13.91
C LEU A 21 -3.11 -2.84 12.96
N LEU A 22 -2.16 -3.69 12.59
CA LEU A 22 -1.14 -3.43 11.57
C LEU A 22 -0.80 -4.71 10.79
N GLY A 23 -0.12 -4.57 9.65
CA GLY A 23 0.24 -5.70 8.79
C GLY A 23 -0.99 -6.43 8.26
N ASP A 24 -0.87 -7.76 8.06
CA ASP A 24 -1.96 -8.57 7.50
C ASP A 24 -3.24 -8.53 8.35
N ALA A 25 -3.14 -8.29 9.66
CA ALA A 25 -4.30 -8.11 10.52
C ALA A 25 -5.11 -6.84 10.15
N ALA A 26 -4.48 -5.82 9.58
CA ALA A 26 -5.13 -4.60 9.12
C ALA A 26 -5.45 -4.61 7.62
N HIS A 27 -4.62 -5.25 6.80
CA HIS A 27 -4.66 -5.15 5.34
C HIS A 27 -4.18 -6.39 4.57
N ALA A 28 -4.64 -7.58 4.97
CA ALA A 28 -4.42 -8.81 4.20
C ALA A 28 -4.69 -8.64 2.69
N MET A 29 -3.76 -9.11 1.86
CA MET A 29 -3.82 -8.93 0.40
C MET A 29 -3.39 -10.18 -0.36
N VAL A 30 -3.83 -10.28 -1.63
CA VAL A 30 -3.28 -11.29 -2.55
C VAL A 30 -1.81 -10.96 -2.85
N PRO A 31 -0.90 -11.94 -2.89
CA PRO A 31 0.54 -11.70 -2.96
C PRO A 31 1.03 -11.26 -4.37
N THR A 32 0.17 -10.69 -5.20
CA THR A 32 0.49 -10.35 -6.60
C THR A 32 1.36 -9.10 -6.78
N LEU A 33 1.51 -8.27 -5.74
CA LEU A 33 2.40 -7.10 -5.76
C LEU A 33 3.66 -7.27 -4.90
N GLY A 34 3.75 -8.34 -4.11
CA GLY A 34 4.87 -8.54 -3.17
C GLY A 34 4.99 -7.48 -2.06
N GLN A 35 3.91 -6.75 -1.75
CA GLN A 35 3.95 -5.59 -0.83
C GLN A 35 3.54 -5.90 0.62
N GLY A 36 3.18 -7.14 0.95
CA GLY A 36 2.72 -7.50 2.31
C GLY A 36 3.71 -7.12 3.41
N ALA A 37 4.92 -7.70 3.33
CA ALA A 37 5.99 -7.44 4.29
C ALA A 37 6.41 -5.96 4.29
N THR A 38 6.57 -5.36 3.11
CA THR A 38 6.90 -3.93 2.98
C THR A 38 5.90 -3.06 3.72
N MET A 39 4.60 -3.23 3.46
CA MET A 39 3.56 -2.44 4.13
C MET A 39 3.53 -2.68 5.65
N ALA A 40 3.77 -3.89 6.12
CA ALA A 40 3.87 -4.18 7.55
C ALA A 40 5.08 -3.46 8.18
N THR A 41 6.23 -3.41 7.50
CA THR A 41 7.39 -2.64 7.96
C THR A 41 7.11 -1.14 7.99
N GLU A 42 6.51 -0.60 6.93
CA GLU A 42 6.14 0.80 6.88
C GLU A 42 5.10 1.16 7.97
N ASP A 43 4.18 0.26 8.30
CA ASP A 43 3.24 0.43 9.41
C ASP A 43 3.98 0.58 10.73
N SER A 44 4.94 -0.31 11.02
CA SER A 44 5.75 -0.23 12.24
C SER A 44 6.47 1.11 12.36
N VAL A 45 7.07 1.60 11.27
CA VAL A 45 7.74 2.91 11.25
C VAL A 45 6.78 4.05 11.60
N VAL A 46 5.60 4.08 10.99
CA VAL A 46 4.60 5.14 11.24
C VAL A 46 4.00 5.02 12.64
N LEU A 47 3.77 3.80 13.13
CA LEU A 47 3.26 3.57 14.48
C LEU A 47 4.26 4.10 15.52
N THR A 48 5.53 3.73 15.41
CA THR A 48 6.59 4.21 16.30
C THR A 48 6.75 5.72 16.22
N HIS A 49 6.60 6.32 15.04
CA HIS A 49 6.65 7.77 14.89
C HIS A 49 5.55 8.49 15.69
N HIS A 50 4.31 8.00 15.65
CA HIS A 50 3.19 8.63 16.36
C HIS A 50 3.12 8.27 17.84
N ALA A 51 3.53 7.06 18.21
CA ALA A 51 3.51 6.53 19.58
C ALA A 51 4.82 6.80 20.34
N ALA A 52 5.41 7.99 20.14
CA ALA A 52 6.60 8.43 20.84
C ALA A 52 6.36 8.52 22.37
N PRO A 53 7.42 8.50 23.20
CA PRO A 53 7.29 8.76 24.64
C PRO A 53 6.51 10.06 24.91
N GLU A 54 5.68 10.06 25.95
CA GLU A 54 4.81 11.19 26.36
C GLU A 54 3.66 11.54 25.40
N ALA A 55 3.52 10.85 24.27
CA ALA A 55 2.37 11.06 23.38
C ALA A 55 1.07 10.57 24.04
N ASP A 56 -0.03 11.31 23.83
CA ASP A 56 -1.37 10.76 24.02
C ASP A 56 -1.56 9.58 23.06
N LEU A 57 -1.58 8.38 23.63
CA LEU A 57 -1.62 7.13 22.87
C LEU A 57 -2.89 7.03 22.01
N THR A 58 -4.04 7.50 22.50
CA THR A 58 -5.29 7.42 21.72
C THR A 58 -5.21 8.33 20.50
N ALA A 59 -4.72 9.56 20.68
CA ALA A 59 -4.50 10.47 19.57
C ALA A 59 -3.42 9.96 18.59
N ALA A 60 -2.36 9.33 19.11
CA ALA A 60 -1.30 8.73 18.32
C ALA A 60 -1.82 7.60 17.42
N LEU A 61 -2.61 6.67 17.97
CA LEU A 61 -3.20 5.56 17.21
C LEU A 61 -4.17 6.06 16.13
N ALA A 62 -4.91 7.14 16.40
CA ALA A 62 -5.77 7.77 15.40
C ALA A 62 -4.96 8.40 14.25
N ARG A 63 -3.83 9.06 14.55
CA ARG A 63 -2.92 9.60 13.52
C ARG A 63 -2.28 8.50 12.68
N TYR A 64 -1.84 7.41 13.33
CA TYR A 64 -1.36 6.22 12.63
C TYR A 64 -2.43 5.69 11.64
N GLU A 65 -3.67 5.45 12.10
CA GLU A 65 -4.73 4.95 11.23
C GLU A 65 -4.98 5.89 10.05
N HIS A 66 -5.08 7.20 10.33
CA HIS A 66 -5.34 8.21 9.31
C HIS A 66 -4.28 8.21 8.21
N GLN A 67 -3.01 8.05 8.57
CA GLN A 67 -1.90 8.04 7.62
C GLN A 67 -1.81 6.71 6.84
N ARG A 68 -2.07 5.57 7.49
CA ARG A 68 -1.85 4.24 6.91
C ARG A 68 -3.00 3.74 6.06
N ARG A 69 -4.24 3.93 6.53
CA ARG A 69 -5.44 3.33 5.90
C ARG A 69 -5.60 3.67 4.42
N PRO A 70 -5.36 4.91 3.94
CA PRO A 70 -5.48 5.23 2.51
C PRO A 70 -4.49 4.45 1.64
N ARG A 71 -3.22 4.36 2.08
CA ARG A 71 -2.14 3.68 1.34
C ARG A 71 -2.38 2.17 1.28
N THR A 72 -2.64 1.56 2.44
CA THR A 72 -2.86 0.10 2.53
C THR A 72 -4.09 -0.32 1.72
N THR A 73 -5.18 0.44 1.81
CA THR A 73 -6.39 0.20 1.01
C THR A 73 -6.12 0.30 -0.49
N ALA A 74 -5.34 1.28 -0.94
CA ALA A 74 -5.01 1.45 -2.35
C ALA A 74 -4.19 0.26 -2.89
N LEU A 75 -3.22 -0.23 -2.12
CA LEU A 75 -2.37 -1.36 -2.50
C LEU A 75 -3.11 -2.69 -2.48
N VAL A 76 -3.97 -2.95 -1.48
CA VAL A 76 -4.86 -4.13 -1.46
C VAL A 76 -5.73 -4.16 -2.73
N ARG A 77 -6.40 -3.05 -3.06
CA ARG A 77 -7.24 -2.94 -4.26
C ARG A 77 -6.45 -3.10 -5.56
N ARG A 78 -5.20 -2.64 -5.59
CA ARG A 78 -4.32 -2.82 -6.75
C ARG A 78 -3.92 -4.29 -6.89
N ALA A 79 -3.55 -4.95 -5.80
CA ALA A 79 -3.22 -6.36 -5.79
C ALA A 79 -4.39 -7.23 -6.28
N GLU A 80 -5.60 -6.99 -5.79
CA GLU A 80 -6.78 -7.70 -6.28
C GLU A 80 -7.04 -7.49 -7.78
N ARG A 81 -6.87 -6.26 -8.29
CA ARG A 81 -7.01 -5.97 -9.73
C ARG A 81 -5.98 -6.75 -10.54
N THR A 82 -4.73 -6.76 -10.10
CA THR A 82 -3.66 -7.54 -10.73
C THR A 82 -3.97 -9.04 -10.72
N SER A 83 -4.43 -9.58 -9.58
CA SER A 83 -4.84 -10.98 -9.46
C SER A 83 -5.98 -11.34 -10.42
N ARG A 84 -6.98 -10.47 -10.57
CA ARG A 84 -8.07 -10.68 -11.55
C ARG A 84 -7.55 -10.72 -12.99
N LEU A 85 -6.58 -9.87 -13.34
CA LEU A 85 -5.96 -9.90 -14.67
C LEU A 85 -5.11 -11.16 -14.90
N MET A 86 -4.40 -11.61 -13.87
CA MET A 86 -3.58 -12.83 -13.93
C MET A 86 -4.43 -14.10 -14.01
N SER A 87 -5.63 -14.10 -13.41
CA SER A 87 -6.55 -15.25 -13.39
C SER A 87 -7.49 -15.33 -14.59
N VAL A 88 -7.38 -14.44 -15.58
CA VAL A 88 -8.12 -14.56 -16.86
C VAL A 88 -7.74 -15.87 -17.54
N SER A 89 -8.73 -16.70 -17.83
CA SER A 89 -8.53 -18.05 -18.40
C SER A 89 -9.24 -18.28 -19.73
N SER A 90 -10.08 -17.34 -20.20
CA SER A 90 -10.75 -17.48 -21.49
C SER A 90 -9.76 -17.28 -22.65
N PRO A 91 -9.84 -18.04 -23.75
CA PRO A 91 -8.91 -17.91 -24.88
C PRO A 91 -8.84 -16.49 -25.45
N ALA A 92 -10.00 -15.84 -25.64
CA ALA A 92 -10.06 -14.45 -26.09
C ALA A 92 -9.47 -13.47 -25.07
N GLY A 93 -9.71 -13.70 -23.77
CA GLY A 93 -9.17 -12.86 -22.71
C GLY A 93 -7.64 -12.99 -22.57
N LEU A 94 -7.10 -14.19 -22.74
CA LEU A 94 -5.66 -14.45 -22.78
C LEU A 94 -5.02 -13.76 -24.00
N ALA A 95 -5.62 -13.90 -25.19
CA ALA A 95 -5.12 -13.25 -26.40
C ALA A 95 -5.09 -11.72 -26.25
N LEU A 96 -6.13 -11.12 -25.68
CA LEU A 96 -6.19 -9.68 -25.41
C LEU A 96 -5.14 -9.25 -24.38
N ARG A 97 -5.07 -9.94 -23.23
CA ARG A 97 -4.11 -9.66 -22.16
C ARG A 97 -2.68 -9.71 -22.68
N ASP A 98 -2.32 -10.79 -23.36
CA ASP A 98 -0.95 -11.00 -23.81
C ASP A 98 -0.58 -10.03 -24.93
N SER A 99 -1.54 -9.63 -25.78
CA SER A 99 -1.33 -8.59 -26.79
C SER A 99 -1.12 -7.22 -26.16
N ALA A 100 -1.90 -6.89 -25.13
CA ALA A 100 -1.72 -5.66 -24.35
C ALA A 100 -0.37 -5.61 -23.64
N ILE A 101 0.04 -6.72 -22.98
CA ILE A 101 1.36 -6.83 -22.34
C ILE A 101 2.48 -6.68 -23.39
N ARG A 102 2.39 -7.37 -24.53
CA ARG A 102 3.40 -7.28 -25.60
C ARG A 102 3.49 -5.87 -26.20
N ALA A 103 2.36 -5.18 -26.37
CA ALA A 103 2.36 -3.80 -26.81
C ALA A 103 3.03 -2.90 -25.77
N MET A 104 2.68 -3.06 -24.48
CA MET A 104 3.27 -2.30 -23.37
C MET A 104 4.77 -2.52 -23.26
N SER A 105 5.27 -3.75 -23.41
CA SER A 105 6.69 -4.08 -23.38
C SER A 105 7.50 -3.47 -24.53
N LYS A 106 6.84 -3.08 -25.63
CA LYS A 106 7.48 -2.39 -26.76
C LYS A 106 7.48 -0.86 -26.60
N VAL A 107 6.71 -0.32 -25.66
CA VAL A 107 6.66 1.11 -25.34
C VAL A 107 7.58 1.35 -24.13
N VAL A 108 8.76 1.94 -24.40
CA VAL A 108 9.82 2.48 -23.52
C VAL A 108 9.79 2.06 -22.03
N PRO A 109 10.90 1.58 -21.43
CA PRO A 109 11.01 1.20 -20.01
C PRO A 109 10.35 2.15 -18.99
N ALA A 110 10.29 3.44 -19.30
CA ALA A 110 9.61 4.46 -18.50
C ALA A 110 8.11 4.17 -18.24
N LEU A 111 7.36 3.62 -19.20
CA LEU A 111 5.94 3.32 -18.99
C LEU A 111 5.74 2.12 -18.07
N MET A 112 6.64 1.14 -18.14
CA MET A 112 6.69 0.02 -17.20
C MET A 112 7.03 0.49 -15.79
N LEU A 113 8.02 1.39 -15.64
CA LEU A 113 8.37 1.99 -14.35
C LEU A 113 7.21 2.81 -13.77
N ARG A 114 6.48 3.55 -14.61
CA ARG A 114 5.26 4.27 -14.22
C ARG A 114 4.16 3.35 -13.69
N GLY A 115 4.18 2.08 -14.10
CA GLY A 115 3.36 1.01 -13.56
C GLY A 115 3.70 0.61 -12.12
N PHE A 116 4.78 1.13 -11.54
CA PHE A 116 5.13 0.99 -10.13
C PHE A 116 4.86 2.25 -9.30
N ASP A 117 4.46 3.36 -9.93
CA ASP A 117 4.13 4.59 -9.23
C ASP A 117 3.10 4.33 -8.11
N GLY A 118 3.41 4.83 -6.91
CA GLY A 118 2.65 4.66 -5.68
C GLY A 118 2.77 3.28 -5.02
N VAL A 119 3.42 2.31 -5.66
CA VAL A 119 3.80 1.02 -5.02
C VAL A 119 5.09 1.20 -4.25
N THR A 120 6.12 1.69 -4.91
CA THR A 120 7.48 1.84 -4.35
C THR A 120 7.74 3.19 -3.70
N ASP A 121 6.90 4.19 -3.98
CA ASP A 121 7.22 5.60 -3.70
C ASP A 121 6.80 6.05 -2.31
N TRP A 122 7.04 5.21 -1.30
CA TRP A 122 6.78 5.55 0.08
C TRP A 122 8.01 6.16 0.75
N TYR A 123 7.74 7.15 1.60
CA TYR A 123 8.75 7.79 2.44
C TYR A 123 8.31 7.80 3.90
N PRO A 124 9.24 7.58 4.84
CA PRO A 124 8.93 7.63 6.25
C PRO A 124 8.53 9.05 6.69
N PRO A 125 7.64 9.19 7.69
CA PRO A 125 7.30 10.49 8.25
C PRO A 125 8.55 11.17 8.83
N VAL A 126 8.63 12.48 8.64
CA VAL A 126 9.77 13.31 9.07
C VAL A 126 9.58 13.67 10.55
N THR A 127 10.59 13.44 11.38
CA THR A 127 10.59 13.92 12.76
C THR A 127 11.13 15.35 12.82
N PRO A 128 10.78 16.16 13.84
CA PRO A 128 11.36 17.49 14.01
C PRO A 128 12.89 17.51 14.01
N GLN A 129 13.51 16.43 14.54
CA GLN A 129 14.96 16.24 14.62
C GLN A 129 15.60 15.70 13.33
N ASP A 130 14.80 15.42 12.30
CA ASP A 130 15.30 14.96 11.01
C ASP A 130 16.02 16.10 10.27
N PRO A 131 17.25 15.94 9.78
CA PRO A 131 17.93 16.97 8.98
C PRO A 131 17.13 17.46 7.77
N ARG A 132 16.19 16.65 7.26
CA ARG A 132 15.25 17.01 6.18
C ARG A 132 14.17 18.00 6.64
N SER A 133 13.92 18.14 7.94
CA SER A 133 12.92 19.05 8.50
C SER A 133 13.31 20.52 8.36
N HIS A 134 14.61 20.81 8.15
CA HIS A 134 15.15 22.17 8.03
C HIS A 134 15.28 22.67 6.57
N GLY A 135 14.77 21.91 5.59
CA GLY A 135 15.11 22.08 4.17
C GLY A 135 13.99 22.49 3.20
N THR A 136 12.84 22.99 3.66
CA THR A 136 11.75 23.44 2.77
C THR A 136 11.45 24.94 2.92
N HIS A 137 12.43 25.75 2.53
CA HIS A 137 12.18 26.99 1.79
C HIS A 137 12.73 26.79 0.37
N VAL A 138 11.94 26.19 -0.52
CA VAL A 138 12.07 26.42 -1.96
C VAL A 138 10.67 26.50 -2.54
N THR A 139 10.30 27.72 -2.88
CA THR A 139 9.18 28.17 -3.72
C THR A 139 9.29 27.65 -5.15
N GLY A 140 8.15 27.45 -5.83
CA GLY A 140 8.06 27.38 -7.29
C GLY A 140 7.05 26.36 -7.79
#